data_AF-A0A3S0QE87-F1
#
_entry.id   AF-A0A3S0QE87-F1
#
_cell.length_a   1.000
_cell.length_b   1.000
_cell.length_c   1.000
_cell.angle_alpha   90.00
_cell.angle_beta   90.00
_cell.angle_gamma   90.00
#
_symmetry.space_group_name_H-M   'P 1'
#
loop_
_entity.id
_entity.type
_entity.pdbx_description
1 polymer ?
#
loop_
_entity_poly.entity_id
_entity_poly.type
_entity_poly.pdbx_seq_one_letter_code
_entity_poly.pdbx_strand_id
1 'polypeptide(L)'
;MPKATTSSRRPVTLADEFVHCPNPLLEIVGSNPTRILSATIWLADISEFEEMNIVWDAWMSPGHAPVRATVEARLAGPEFAVEIGIIAATGN
;
A
#
# COMPACT_ATOMS: atom_id res chain seq x y z
N MET A 1 19.03 -30.77 -4.55
CA MET A 1 17.60 -30.38 -4.51
C MET A 1 17.00 -30.90 -3.20
N PRO A 2 16.71 -30.01 -2.25
CA PRO A 2 15.55 -30.16 -1.39
C PRO A 2 14.61 -28.97 -1.61
N LYS A 3 13.35 -29.28 -1.92
CA LYS A 3 12.23 -28.33 -2.01
C LYS A 3 11.61 -28.11 -0.63
N ALA A 4 11.04 -26.92 -0.47
CA ALA A 4 10.05 -26.49 0.52
C ALA A 4 10.56 -26.20 1.95
N THR A 5 10.75 -24.91 2.23
CA THR A 5 10.30 -24.33 3.49
C THR A 5 9.06 -23.52 3.17
N THR A 6 7.90 -24.10 3.44
CA THR A 6 6.61 -23.40 3.44
C THR A 6 6.70 -22.31 4.50
N SER A 7 7.03 -21.09 4.07
CA SER A 7 6.82 -19.89 4.88
C SER A 7 5.30 -19.73 4.96
N SER A 8 4.73 -20.20 6.07
CA SER A 8 3.33 -19.96 6.40
C SER A 8 3.13 -18.46 6.49
N ARG A 9 2.61 -17.86 5.41
CA ARG A 9 2.09 -16.49 5.38
C ARG A 9 1.21 -16.37 6.64
N ARG A 10 1.60 -15.53 7.62
CA ARG A 10 0.68 -15.21 8.71
C ARG A 10 -0.58 -14.65 8.04
N PRO A 11 -1.79 -14.90 8.55
CA PRO A 11 -2.98 -14.21 8.05
C PRO A 11 -2.91 -12.77 8.58
N VAL A 12 -1.95 -12.00 8.09
CA VAL A 12 -2.01 -10.54 8.09
C VAL A 12 -2.88 -10.20 6.90
N THR A 13 -4.06 -9.67 7.19
CA THR A 13 -4.95 -9.20 6.14
C THR A 13 -4.29 -8.00 5.47
N LEU A 14 -4.64 -7.71 4.21
CA LEU A 14 -4.11 -6.54 3.52
C LEU A 14 -4.34 -5.24 4.34
N ALA A 15 -5.41 -5.23 5.15
CA ALA A 15 -5.74 -4.17 6.09
C ALA A 15 -4.68 -3.94 7.19
N ASP A 16 -3.97 -4.99 7.64
CA ASP A 16 -2.98 -4.88 8.72
C ASP A 16 -1.69 -4.18 8.25
N GLU A 17 -1.26 -4.42 7.01
CA GLU A 17 -0.07 -3.76 6.43
C GLU A 17 -0.38 -2.33 5.97
N PHE A 18 -1.58 -2.10 5.43
CA PHE A 18 -2.00 -0.81 4.88
C PHE A 18 -2.13 0.28 5.96
N VAL A 19 -2.53 -0.09 7.18
CA VAL A 19 -2.80 0.84 8.29
C VAL A 19 -1.52 1.45 8.90
N HIS A 20 -0.33 0.85 8.71
CA HIS A 20 0.84 1.25 9.49
C HIS A 20 1.75 2.34 8.92
N CYS A 21 1.70 2.69 7.62
CA CYS A 21 2.90 3.34 7.04
C CYS A 21 2.74 4.44 5.98
N PRO A 22 1.73 5.34 6.03
CA PRO A 22 1.97 6.68 5.46
C PRO A 22 1.74 7.88 6.40
N ASN A 23 0.75 7.85 7.29
CA ASN A 23 0.38 9.05 8.06
C ASN A 23 1.53 9.63 8.90
N PRO A 24 2.20 8.84 9.76
CA PRO A 24 3.31 9.35 10.55
C PRO A 24 4.48 9.84 9.69
N LEU A 25 4.74 9.19 8.54
CA LEU A 25 5.82 9.57 7.63
C LEU A 25 5.52 10.88 6.90
N LEU A 26 4.29 11.08 6.46
CA LEU A 26 3.83 12.33 5.85
C LEU A 26 3.88 13.48 6.87
N GLU A 27 3.46 13.23 8.10
CA GLU A 27 3.49 14.22 9.18
C GLU A 27 4.93 14.63 9.54
N ILE A 28 5.89 13.68 9.59
CA ILE A 28 7.32 13.96 9.84
C ILE A 28 7.89 14.96 8.83
N VAL A 29 7.44 14.91 7.57
CA VAL A 29 7.90 15.82 6.51
C VAL A 29 7.01 17.06 6.33
N GLY A 30 6.06 17.30 7.26
CA GLY A 30 5.15 18.44 7.20
C GLY A 30 4.12 18.35 6.06
N SER A 31 3.79 17.14 5.64
CA SER A 31 2.72 16.83 4.69
C SER A 31 1.52 16.20 5.41
N ASN A 32 0.52 15.78 4.64
CA ASN A 32 -0.65 15.06 5.14
C ASN A 32 -1.29 14.24 4.00
N PRO A 33 -2.23 13.33 4.31
CA PRO A 33 -2.88 12.51 3.29
C PRO A 33 -3.66 13.30 2.22
N THR A 34 -4.10 14.53 2.51
CA THR A 34 -4.81 15.36 1.53
C THR A 34 -3.89 16.00 0.49
N ARG A 35 -2.57 15.84 0.66
CA ARG A 35 -1.52 16.37 -0.22
C ARG A 35 -0.80 15.29 -1.03
N ILE A 36 -1.35 14.09 -1.08
CA ILE A 36 -0.85 13.04 -1.96
C ILE A 36 -1.19 13.41 -3.40
N LEU A 37 -0.19 13.44 -4.27
CA LEU A 37 -0.33 13.76 -5.69
C LEU A 37 -0.53 12.50 -6.52
N SER A 38 0.26 11.46 -6.25
CA SER A 38 0.12 10.17 -6.91
C SER A 38 0.48 9.00 -6.00
N ALA A 39 -0.12 7.85 -6.31
CA ALA A 39 0.21 6.58 -5.69
C ALA A 39 0.39 5.49 -6.73
N THR A 40 1.41 4.66 -6.56
CA THR A 40 1.58 3.42 -7.32
C THR A 40 1.46 2.26 -6.37
N ILE A 41 0.57 1.31 -6.70
CA ILE A 41 0.30 0.13 -5.89
C ILE A 41 0.79 -1.09 -6.64
N TRP A 42 1.66 -1.84 -6.01
CA TRP A 42 2.16 -3.12 -6.51
C TRP A 42 1.57 -4.24 -5.67
N LEU A 43 0.77 -5.11 -6.29
CA LEU A 43 0.21 -6.29 -5.65
C LEU A 43 1.04 -7.52 -6.01
N ALA A 44 1.24 -8.42 -5.04
CA ALA A 44 1.87 -9.71 -5.30
C ALA A 44 0.94 -10.68 -6.07
N ASP A 45 -0.38 -10.52 -5.89
CA ASP A 45 -1.44 -11.28 -6.58
C ASP A 45 -2.58 -10.33 -6.94
N ILE A 46 -2.86 -10.15 -8.23
CA ILE A 46 -3.92 -9.24 -8.69
C ILE A 46 -5.33 -9.72 -8.33
N SER A 47 -5.51 -10.98 -7.93
CA SER A 47 -6.81 -11.47 -7.46
C SER A 47 -7.26 -10.82 -6.14
N GLU A 48 -6.31 -10.28 -5.36
CA GLU A 48 -6.56 -9.54 -4.11
C GLU A 48 -6.96 -8.06 -4.36
N PHE A 49 -7.15 -7.65 -5.62
CA PHE A 49 -7.43 -6.26 -6.01
C PHE A 49 -8.69 -5.65 -5.36
N GLU A 50 -9.76 -6.42 -5.23
CA GLU A 50 -11.02 -5.94 -4.63
C GLU A 50 -10.87 -5.66 -3.13
N GLU A 51 -10.21 -6.57 -2.41
CA GLU A 51 -9.92 -6.41 -0.98
C GLU A 51 -9.01 -5.19 -0.75
N MET A 52 -8.01 -4.99 -1.61
CA MET A 52 -7.16 -3.81 -1.57
C MET A 52 -7.94 -2.51 -1.75
N ASN A 53 -8.90 -2.48 -2.67
CA ASN A 53 -9.70 -1.28 -2.91
C ASN A 53 -10.55 -0.90 -1.71
N ILE A 54 -11.12 -1.87 -1.00
CA ILE A 54 -11.91 -1.62 0.21
C ILE A 54 -11.05 -0.92 1.27
N VAL A 55 -9.83 -1.41 1.48
CA VAL A 55 -8.90 -0.83 2.45
C VAL A 55 -8.40 0.54 1.98
N TRP A 56 -8.08 0.68 0.70
CA TRP A 56 -7.65 1.94 0.08
C TRP A 56 -8.71 3.04 0.21
N ASP A 57 -9.97 2.72 -0.11
CA ASP A 57 -11.08 3.67 -0.06
C ASP A 57 -11.40 4.09 1.38
N ALA A 58 -11.27 3.18 2.35
CA ALA A 58 -11.44 3.50 3.76
C ALA A 58 -10.35 4.44 4.31
N TRP A 59 -9.14 4.38 3.76
CA TRP A 59 -8.02 5.24 4.17
C TRP A 59 -8.05 6.61 3.49
N MET A 60 -8.57 6.70 2.27
CA MET A 60 -8.59 7.95 1.50
C MET A 60 -9.51 9.01 2.10
N SER A 61 -9.01 10.24 2.19
CA SER A 61 -9.84 11.39 2.56
C SER A 61 -10.79 11.74 1.41
N PRO A 62 -12.10 11.88 1.66
CA PRO A 62 -13.06 12.29 0.64
C PRO A 62 -12.64 13.57 -0.08
N GLY A 63 -12.73 13.57 -1.40
CA GLY A 63 -12.39 14.72 -2.25
C GLY A 63 -10.90 14.97 -2.45
N HIS A 64 -10.01 14.14 -1.88
CA HIS A 64 -8.55 14.27 -2.02
C HIS A 64 -7.88 12.98 -2.52
N ALA A 65 -8.64 12.16 -3.26
CA ALA A 65 -8.09 10.94 -3.84
C ALA A 65 -7.00 11.32 -4.88
N PRO A 66 -5.78 10.78 -4.75
CA PRO A 66 -4.71 11.05 -5.70
C PRO A 66 -4.95 10.28 -7.00
N VAL A 67 -4.19 10.66 -8.03
CA VAL A 67 -4.07 9.79 -9.22
C VAL A 67 -3.37 8.50 -8.79
N ARG A 68 -3.96 7.34 -9.07
CA ARG A 68 -3.32 6.05 -8.78
C ARG A 68 -3.21 5.13 -9.97
N ALA A 69 -2.20 4.27 -9.92
CA ALA A 69 -2.05 3.11 -10.78
C ALA A 69 -1.84 1.86 -9.92
N THR A 70 -2.46 0.75 -10.31
CA THR A 70 -2.28 -0.55 -9.66
C THR A 70 -1.85 -1.57 -10.69
N VAL A 71 -0.81 -2.35 -10.36
CA VAL A 71 -0.30 -3.43 -11.20
C VAL A 71 0.11 -4.62 -10.34
N GLU A 72 0.16 -5.80 -10.95
CA GLU A 72 0.82 -6.96 -10.35
C GLU A 72 2.34 -6.87 -10.53
N ALA A 73 3.11 -7.15 -9.48
CA ALA A 73 4.56 -7.18 -9.54
C ALA A 73 5.18 -8.14 -8.50
N ARG A 74 6.44 -8.54 -8.74
CA ARG A 74 7.25 -9.24 -7.74
C ARG A 74 7.76 -8.24 -6.71
N LEU A 75 7.43 -8.47 -5.44
CA LEU A 75 7.83 -7.61 -4.32
C LEU A 75 9.19 -8.02 -3.73
N ALA A 76 9.72 -7.19 -2.83
CA ALA A 76 11.05 -7.35 -2.23
C ALA A 76 11.23 -8.65 -1.42
N GLY A 77 10.14 -9.21 -0.90
CA GLY A 77 10.12 -10.42 -0.07
C GLY A 77 8.79 -11.17 -0.23
N PRO A 78 8.78 -12.50 -0.08
CA PRO A 78 7.58 -13.32 -0.21
C PRO A 78 6.53 -13.08 0.89
N GLU A 79 6.91 -12.40 1.98
CA GLU A 79 6.02 -12.02 3.07
C GLU A 79 5.09 -10.85 2.74
N PHE A 80 5.46 -10.00 1.78
CA PHE A 80 4.67 -8.81 1.42
C PHE A 80 3.53 -9.19 0.48
N ALA A 81 2.33 -8.69 0.77
CA ALA A 81 1.17 -8.84 -0.13
C ALA A 81 1.02 -7.62 -1.05
N VAL A 82 1.38 -6.43 -0.55
CA VAL A 82 1.25 -5.16 -1.26
C VAL A 82 2.43 -4.25 -0.95
N GLU A 83 2.84 -3.46 -1.94
CA GLU A 83 3.76 -2.34 -1.78
C GLU A 83 3.12 -1.07 -2.36
N ILE A 84 3.29 0.06 -1.67
CA ILE A 84 2.67 1.34 -2.08
C ILE A 84 3.74 2.42 -2.10
N GLY A 85 3.94 3.01 -3.28
CA GLY A 85 4.77 4.19 -3.49
C GLY A 85 3.90 5.44 -3.55
N ILE A 86 4.22 6.45 -2.75
CA ILE A 86 3.46 7.70 -2.62
C ILE A 86 4.35 8.87 -2.99
N ILE A 87 3.83 9.77 -3.83
CA ILE A 87 4.41 11.11 -4.06
C ILE A 87 3.46 12.13 -3.44
N ALA A 88 3.96 12.93 -2.51
CA ALA A 88 3.18 13.95 -1.81
C ALA A 88 3.87 15.32 -1.88
N ALA A 89 3.07 16.38 -1.84
CA ALA A 89 3.57 17.75 -1.76
C ALA A 89 3.97 18.11 -0.32
N THR A 90 5.04 18.89 -0.18
CA THR A 90 5.49 19.49 1.09
C THR A 90 5.55 21.02 0.95
N GLY A 91 5.24 21.77 2.00
CA GLY A 91 5.27 23.24 1.99
C GLY A 91 3.94 23.90 1.63
N ASN A 92 3.87 25.24 1.69
CA ASN A 92 2.66 26.05 1.47
C ASN A 92 2.75 26.86 0.19
#